data_AF-A0A3S9MUH6-F1
#
_entry.id   AF-A0A3S9MUH6-F1
#
_cell.length_a   1.000
_cell.length_b   1.000
_cell.length_c   1.000
_cell.angle_alpha   90.00
_cell.angle_beta   90.00
_cell.angle_gamma   90.00
#
_symmetry.space_group_name_H-M   'P 1'
#
loop_
_entity.id
_entity.type
_entity.pdbx_description
1 polymer ?
#
loop_
_entity_poly.entity_id
_entity_poly.type
_entity_poly.pdbx_seq_one_letter_code
_entity_poly.pdbx_strand_id
1 'polypeptide(L)'
;MKASVKIILFLVAIFSTIAIVALVFAVNIMGSTPDDYGDQEAAILTENEIGNTHKQNDSIPQGTFIYDLYFAEWNGRMPNTPVKIHIDGNHITIMKTEETSLSGPDSILDSFIYKHHSGTWIITDNPKEIYHEEIGGCSGGAIPIDFEKKIIEFC
;
A
#
# COMPACT_ATOMS: atom_id res chain seq x y z
N MET A 1 28.14 35.49 47.87
CA MET A 1 27.87 36.02 46.51
C MET A 1 28.50 35.21 45.36
N LYS A 2 29.68 34.59 45.48
CA LYS A 2 30.34 33.91 44.34
C LYS A 2 29.74 32.54 43.93
N ALA A 3 29.06 31.83 44.84
CA ALA A 3 28.46 30.53 44.53
C ALA A 3 27.11 30.66 43.78
N SER A 4 26.28 31.62 44.20
CA SER A 4 24.96 31.87 43.62
C SER A 4 25.04 32.35 42.16
N VAL A 5 26.06 33.14 41.80
CA VAL A 5 26.27 33.61 40.42
C VAL A 5 26.65 32.46 39.48
N LYS A 6 27.42 31.48 39.96
CA LYS A 6 27.78 30.28 39.16
C LYS A 6 26.58 29.38 38.89
N ILE A 7 25.68 29.23 39.86
CA ILE A 7 24.44 28.44 39.71
C ILE A 7 23.50 29.13 38.70
N ILE A 8 23.36 30.45 38.77
CA ILE A 8 22.54 31.20 37.81
C ILE A 8 23.12 31.09 36.39
N LEU A 9 24.44 31.22 36.23
CA LEU A 9 25.10 31.03 34.93
C LEU A 9 24.89 29.62 34.35
N PHE A 10 24.90 28.59 35.20
CA PHE A 10 24.68 27.21 34.77
C PHE A 10 23.22 26.98 34.32
N LEU A 11 22.25 27.57 35.02
CA LEU A 11 20.84 27.49 34.64
C LEU A 11 20.56 28.22 33.32
N VAL A 12 21.14 29.41 33.11
CA VAL A 12 20.99 30.15 31.84
C VAL A 12 21.55 29.36 30.65
N ALA A 13 22.67 28.66 30.83
CA ALA A 13 23.25 27.81 29.79
C ALA A 13 22.32 26.63 29.42
N ILE A 14 21.73 25.96 30.42
CA ILE A 14 20.79 24.84 30.18
C ILE A 14 19.54 25.34 29.45
N PHE A 15 18.93 26.43 29.89
CA PHE A 15 17.74 27.00 29.23
C PHE A 15 18.03 27.42 27.78
N SER A 16 19.22 27.96 27.49
CA SER A 16 19.62 28.32 26.13
C SER A 16 19.72 27.10 25.22
N THR A 17 20.25 25.97 25.70
CA THR A 17 20.35 24.75 24.89
C THR A 17 18.98 24.13 24.60
N ILE A 18 18.06 24.15 25.57
CA ILE A 18 16.69 23.65 25.39
C ILE A 18 15.93 24.49 24.35
N ALA A 19 16.11 25.81 24.37
CA ALA A 19 15.47 26.71 23.41
C ALA A 19 15.95 26.46 21.96
N ILE A 20 17.24 26.17 21.77
CA ILE A 20 17.79 25.87 20.44
C ILE A 20 17.24 24.53 19.90
N VAL A 21 17.13 23.50 20.75
CA VAL A 21 16.55 22.21 20.35
C VAL A 21 15.07 22.35 20.00
N ALA A 22 14.31 23.14 20.75
CA ALA A 22 12.90 23.42 20.46
C ALA A 22 12.71 24.16 19.13
N LEU A 23 13.61 25.09 18.78
CA LEU A 23 13.57 25.82 17.52
C LEU A 23 13.81 24.88 16.31
N VAL A 24 14.79 23.98 16.41
CA VAL A 24 15.07 22.99 15.34
C VAL A 24 13.88 22.05 15.13
N PHE A 25 13.18 21.67 16.21
CA PHE A 25 11.95 20.88 16.10
C PHE A 25 10.79 21.67 15.45
N ALA A 26 10.61 22.95 15.80
CA ALA A 26 9.54 23.77 15.24
C ALA A 26 9.70 24.02 13.73
N VAL A 27 10.93 24.19 13.24
CA VAL A 27 11.19 24.40 11.79
C VAL A 27 10.92 23.12 10.98
N ASN A 28 11.12 21.93 11.54
CA ASN A 28 10.79 20.68 10.84
C ASN A 28 9.29 20.38 10.78
N ILE A 29 8.47 21.05 11.60
CA ILE A 29 7.01 20.84 11.64
C ILE A 29 6.27 21.85 10.73
N MET A 30 6.93 22.94 10.31
CA MET A 30 6.30 24.01 9.54
C MET A 30 6.76 24.02 8.08
N GLY A 31 6.43 22.93 7.37
CA GLY A 31 6.71 22.75 5.95
C GLY A 31 5.54 22.09 5.24
N SER A 32 4.33 22.66 5.34
CA SER A 32 3.21 22.42 4.43
C SER A 32 2.12 23.46 4.70
N THR A 33 1.97 24.43 3.80
CA THR A 33 0.75 25.23 3.72
C THR A 33 -0.35 24.39 3.07
N PRO A 34 -1.58 24.37 3.61
CA PRO A 34 -2.71 23.68 3.02
C PRO A 34 -3.49 24.60 2.07
N ASP A 35 -3.81 24.09 0.87
CA ASP A 35 -4.98 24.51 0.10
C ASP A 35 -6.17 23.58 0.38
N ASP A 36 -7.20 24.25 0.89
CA ASP A 36 -8.48 23.79 1.42
C ASP A 36 -9.52 23.58 0.30
N TYR A 37 -10.25 22.47 0.32
CA TYR A 37 -11.72 22.46 0.17
C TYR A 37 -12.33 21.12 0.63
N GLY A 38 -12.90 21.12 1.85
CA GLY A 38 -14.27 20.67 2.14
C GLY A 38 -14.55 19.22 2.59
N ASP A 39 -14.63 19.02 3.92
CA ASP A 39 -15.76 18.51 4.74
C ASP A 39 -16.60 17.30 4.24
N GLN A 40 -17.01 16.27 4.98
CA GLN A 40 -17.13 15.87 6.41
C GLN A 40 -17.27 14.32 6.36
N GLU A 41 -16.77 13.48 7.27
CA GLU A 41 -17.19 13.35 8.67
C GLU A 41 -16.21 12.36 9.34
N ALA A 42 -15.43 12.83 10.32
CA ALA A 42 -14.46 12.02 11.05
C ALA A 42 -15.14 11.34 12.24
N ALA A 43 -15.41 10.04 12.13
CA ALA A 43 -15.70 9.18 13.28
C ALA A 43 -14.40 8.53 13.77
N ILE A 44 -13.86 9.12 14.85
CA ILE A 44 -13.01 8.57 15.92
C ILE A 44 -12.49 7.12 15.68
N LEU A 45 -11.20 6.99 15.38
CA LEU A 45 -10.46 5.74 15.58
C LEU A 45 -9.31 5.99 16.57
N THR A 46 -9.51 5.41 17.75
CA THR A 46 -8.56 5.29 18.86
C THR A 46 -7.23 4.72 18.40
N GLU A 47 -6.18 5.39 18.82
CA GLU A 47 -4.76 5.09 18.73
C GLU A 47 -4.41 3.75 19.42
N ASN A 48 -4.78 2.61 18.81
CA ASN A 48 -4.48 1.29 19.38
C ASN A 48 -4.18 0.19 18.34
N GLU A 49 -3.61 0.55 17.18
CA GLU A 49 -3.11 -0.44 16.20
C GLU A 49 -1.70 -0.10 15.64
N ILE A 50 -0.76 0.33 16.48
CA ILE A 50 0.67 0.21 16.14
C ILE A 50 1.15 -1.12 16.72
N GLY A 51 0.86 -2.21 16.01
CA GLY A 51 1.27 -3.54 16.47
C GLY A 51 0.60 -4.72 15.78
N ASN A 52 -0.14 -4.53 14.69
CA ASN A 52 -0.55 -5.66 13.87
C ASN A 52 0.42 -5.78 12.68
N THR A 53 1.56 -6.40 12.94
CA THR A 53 2.37 -6.96 11.86
C THR A 53 1.48 -8.00 11.19
N HIS A 54 0.79 -7.60 10.11
CA HIS A 54 0.01 -8.50 9.28
C HIS A 54 0.94 -9.65 8.92
N LYS A 55 0.70 -10.80 9.53
CA LYS A 55 1.47 -12.01 9.27
C LYS A 55 1.00 -12.50 7.92
N GLN A 56 1.55 -11.87 6.87
CA GLN A 56 1.21 -12.13 5.48
C GLN A 56 1.25 -13.63 5.28
N ASN A 57 0.12 -14.21 4.90
CA ASN A 57 0.04 -15.64 4.67
C ASN A 57 0.96 -15.98 3.49
N ASP A 58 2.06 -16.68 3.76
CA ASP A 58 3.11 -16.99 2.77
C ASP A 58 2.72 -18.13 1.80
N SER A 59 1.46 -18.56 1.84
CA SER A 59 0.93 -19.58 0.96
C SER A 59 -0.08 -18.99 -0.02
N ILE A 60 -0.03 -19.49 -1.26
CA ILE A 60 -1.04 -19.19 -2.28
C ILE A 60 -2.35 -19.90 -1.89
N PRO A 61 -3.49 -19.19 -1.78
CA PRO A 61 -4.79 -19.80 -1.50
C PRO A 61 -5.23 -20.69 -2.68
N GLN A 62 -5.92 -21.79 -2.38
CA GLN A 62 -6.31 -22.79 -3.37
C GLN A 62 -7.83 -22.87 -3.53
N GLY A 63 -8.31 -23.05 -4.75
CA GLY A 63 -9.73 -23.16 -5.07
C GLY A 63 -10.28 -21.96 -5.85
N THR A 64 -11.60 -21.77 -5.78
CA THR A 64 -12.30 -20.74 -6.55
C THR A 64 -12.77 -19.60 -5.66
N PHE A 65 -12.53 -18.37 -6.10
CA PHE A 65 -12.82 -17.16 -5.35
C PHE A 65 -13.39 -16.06 -6.25
N ILE A 66 -14.00 -15.05 -5.62
CA ILE A 66 -14.36 -13.79 -6.28
C ILE A 66 -13.39 -12.72 -5.80
N TYR A 67 -12.74 -12.06 -6.76
CA TYR A 67 -11.77 -10.98 -6.58
C TYR A 67 -12.26 -9.76 -7.35
N ASP A 68 -11.82 -8.58 -6.93
CA ASP A 68 -12.05 -7.36 -7.71
C ASP A 68 -10.88 -7.11 -8.64
N LEU A 69 -11.19 -6.83 -9.90
CA LEU A 69 -10.22 -6.31 -10.86
C LEU A 69 -10.21 -4.78 -10.72
N TYR A 70 -9.12 -4.25 -10.18
CA TYR A 70 -8.89 -2.83 -9.92
C TYR A 70 -8.11 -2.20 -11.07
N PHE A 71 -8.67 -1.16 -11.70
CA PHE A 71 -8.07 -0.51 -12.87
C PHE A 71 -7.21 0.69 -12.45
N ALA A 72 -5.90 0.49 -12.34
CA ALA A 72 -4.97 1.51 -11.84
C ALA A 72 -4.88 2.76 -12.75
N GLU A 73 -4.96 2.59 -14.08
CA GLU A 73 -4.81 3.71 -15.03
C GLU A 73 -5.90 4.77 -14.94
N TRP A 74 -7.07 4.38 -14.45
CA TRP A 74 -8.24 5.25 -14.52
C TRP A 74 -8.35 6.16 -13.31
N ASN A 75 -7.40 6.12 -12.38
CA ASN A 75 -7.37 6.96 -11.18
C ASN A 75 -8.73 7.00 -10.45
N GLY A 76 -9.38 5.82 -10.35
CA GLY A 76 -10.71 5.64 -9.76
C GLY A 76 -11.90 6.08 -10.63
N ARG A 77 -11.69 6.47 -11.89
CA ARG A 77 -12.77 6.87 -12.82
C ARG A 77 -13.58 5.69 -13.35
N MET A 78 -13.06 4.48 -13.25
CA MET A 78 -13.79 3.25 -13.53
C MET A 78 -14.02 2.47 -12.24
N PRO A 79 -15.25 1.97 -12.02
CA PRO A 79 -15.50 1.09 -10.89
C PRO A 79 -14.75 -0.23 -11.08
N ASN A 80 -14.31 -0.80 -9.96
CA ASN A 80 -13.80 -2.16 -9.94
C ASN A 80 -14.90 -3.12 -10.40
N THR A 81 -14.48 -4.24 -10.95
CA THR A 81 -15.43 -5.24 -11.43
C THR A 81 -15.08 -6.61 -10.87
N PRO A 82 -16.08 -7.37 -10.37
CA PRO A 82 -15.81 -8.66 -9.77
C PRO A 82 -15.47 -9.69 -10.84
N VAL A 83 -14.43 -10.48 -10.61
CA VAL A 83 -13.97 -11.58 -11.45
C VAL A 83 -13.90 -12.85 -10.63
N LYS A 84 -14.11 -13.98 -11.29
CA LYS A 84 -13.96 -15.30 -10.69
C LYS A 84 -12.57 -15.82 -10.99
N ILE A 85 -11.82 -16.15 -9.94
CA ILE A 85 -10.52 -16.79 -10.08
C ILE A 85 -10.58 -18.24 -9.64
N HIS A 86 -9.80 -19.10 -10.29
CA HIS A 86 -9.53 -20.46 -9.84
C HIS A 86 -8.02 -20.64 -9.72
N ILE A 87 -7.56 -21.12 -8.56
CA ILE A 87 -6.16 -21.38 -8.29
C ILE A 87 -5.97 -22.87 -7.98
N ASP A 88 -5.05 -23.50 -8.72
CA ASP A 88 -4.58 -24.87 -8.52
C ASP A 88 -3.04 -24.92 -8.55
N GLY A 89 -2.43 -25.19 -7.40
CA GLY A 89 -1.00 -25.01 -7.18
C GLY A 89 -0.62 -23.53 -7.31
N ASN A 90 0.22 -23.23 -8.29
CA ASN A 90 0.56 -21.85 -8.67
C ASN A 90 -0.10 -21.41 -9.98
N HIS A 91 -0.96 -22.24 -10.57
CA HIS A 91 -1.71 -21.85 -11.76
C HIS A 91 -2.94 -21.04 -11.38
N ILE A 92 -3.25 -19.99 -12.14
CA ILE A 92 -4.41 -19.13 -11.94
C ILE A 92 -5.15 -18.91 -13.25
N THR A 93 -6.46 -19.13 -13.22
CA THR A 93 -7.37 -18.76 -14.30
C THR A 93 -8.33 -17.68 -13.81
N ILE A 94 -8.48 -16.59 -14.56
CA ILE A 94 -9.37 -15.47 -14.28
C ILE A 94 -10.48 -15.43 -15.33
N MET A 95 -11.72 -15.46 -14.85
CA MET A 95 -12.94 -15.52 -15.66
C MET A 95 -13.89 -14.40 -15.29
N LYS A 96 -14.71 -13.97 -16.26
CA LYS A 96 -15.84 -13.08 -16.02
C LYS A 96 -16.90 -13.74 -15.14
N THR A 97 -17.55 -12.91 -14.36
CA THR A 97 -18.83 -13.17 -13.69
C THR A 97 -19.96 -12.52 -14.49
N GLU A 98 -21.20 -12.76 -14.08
CA GLU A 98 -22.36 -12.07 -14.64
C GLU A 98 -22.35 -10.55 -14.36
N GLU A 99 -21.62 -10.12 -13.34
CA GLU A 99 -21.47 -8.72 -12.93
C GLU A 99 -20.24 -8.06 -13.55
N THR A 100 -19.41 -8.80 -14.30
CA THR A 100 -18.22 -8.25 -14.92
C THR A 100 -18.57 -7.36 -16.11
N SER A 101 -18.30 -6.06 -16.03
CA SER A 101 -18.65 -5.08 -17.07
C SER A 101 -17.61 -4.94 -18.20
N LEU A 102 -16.70 -5.90 -18.34
CA LEU A 102 -15.65 -5.89 -19.36
C LEU A 102 -16.15 -6.48 -20.69
N SER A 103 -15.78 -5.84 -21.81
CA SER A 103 -16.00 -6.39 -23.15
C SER A 103 -15.00 -7.52 -23.47
N GLY A 104 -15.24 -8.31 -24.52
CA GLY A 104 -14.35 -9.41 -24.93
C GLY A 104 -14.71 -10.79 -24.34
N PRO A 105 -13.80 -11.78 -24.42
CA PRO A 105 -14.06 -13.17 -24.04
C PRO A 105 -14.33 -13.35 -22.54
N ASP A 106 -14.96 -14.47 -22.17
CA ASP A 106 -15.22 -14.82 -20.76
C ASP A 106 -13.95 -15.13 -19.98
N SER A 107 -12.95 -15.72 -20.64
CA SER A 107 -11.62 -15.93 -20.07
C SER A 107 -10.81 -14.65 -20.21
N ILE A 108 -10.41 -14.08 -19.07
CA ILE A 108 -9.61 -12.85 -19.01
C ILE A 108 -8.12 -13.20 -19.05
N LEU A 109 -7.69 -14.17 -18.25
CA LEU A 109 -6.28 -14.53 -18.09
C LEU A 109 -6.14 -15.99 -17.68
N ASP A 110 -5.08 -16.65 -18.13
CA ASP A 110 -4.67 -18.00 -17.71
C ASP A 110 -3.15 -18.00 -17.59
N SER A 111 -2.62 -18.12 -16.37
CA SER A 111 -1.20 -17.83 -16.09
C SER A 111 -0.73 -18.44 -14.76
N PHE A 112 0.44 -18.01 -14.26
CA PHE A 112 1.06 -18.52 -13.04
C PHE A 112 1.32 -17.43 -12.01
N ILE A 113 1.24 -17.81 -10.73
CA ILE A 113 1.51 -16.97 -9.57
C ILE A 113 2.95 -17.20 -9.11
N TYR A 114 3.66 -16.10 -8.87
CA TYR A 114 4.99 -16.10 -8.26
C TYR A 114 5.09 -15.06 -7.16
N LYS A 115 6.03 -15.25 -6.24
CA LYS A 115 6.39 -14.23 -5.26
C LYS A 115 7.55 -13.42 -5.81
N HIS A 116 7.33 -12.12 -5.99
CA HIS A 116 8.34 -11.16 -6.42
C HIS A 116 9.39 -10.94 -5.32
N HIS A 117 10.60 -10.48 -5.67
CA HIS A 117 11.68 -10.22 -4.72
C HIS A 117 11.31 -9.17 -3.65
N SER A 118 10.41 -8.25 -3.98
CA SER A 118 9.82 -7.29 -3.03
C SER A 118 8.89 -7.92 -1.99
N GLY A 119 8.46 -9.17 -2.18
CA GLY A 119 7.49 -9.88 -1.35
C GLY A 119 6.04 -9.81 -1.86
N THR A 120 5.76 -9.00 -2.89
CA THR A 120 4.44 -8.91 -3.55
C THR A 120 4.15 -10.18 -4.34
N TRP A 121 2.92 -10.67 -4.31
CA TRP A 121 2.48 -11.74 -5.20
C TRP A 121 2.13 -11.17 -6.57
N ILE A 122 2.57 -11.87 -7.61
CA ILE A 122 2.41 -11.45 -9.00
C ILE A 122 1.89 -12.58 -9.87
N ILE A 123 1.17 -12.23 -10.93
CA ILE A 123 0.71 -13.13 -11.99
C ILE A 123 1.54 -12.85 -13.24
N THR A 124 2.20 -13.87 -13.79
CA THR A 124 3.02 -13.76 -14.99
C THR A 124 3.31 -15.13 -15.61
N ASP A 125 3.49 -15.19 -16.92
CA ASP A 125 4.01 -16.36 -17.62
C ASP A 125 5.54 -16.40 -17.69
N ASN A 126 6.20 -15.29 -17.31
CA ASN A 126 7.64 -15.16 -17.30
C ASN A 126 8.19 -15.17 -15.85
N PRO A 127 8.72 -16.30 -15.36
CA PRO A 127 9.22 -16.40 -13.99
C PRO A 127 10.42 -15.49 -13.70
N LYS A 128 11.05 -14.86 -14.71
CA LYS A 128 12.14 -13.89 -14.49
C LYS A 128 11.64 -12.54 -14.00
N GLU A 129 10.36 -12.23 -14.16
CA GLU A 129 9.80 -10.96 -13.68
C GLU A 129 9.80 -10.85 -12.16
N ILE A 130 10.03 -11.95 -11.44
CA ILE A 130 10.26 -11.94 -9.98
C ILE A 130 11.47 -11.09 -9.56
N TYR A 131 12.32 -10.67 -10.50
CA TYR A 131 13.53 -9.87 -10.27
C TYR A 131 13.48 -8.47 -10.86
N HIS A 132 12.37 -8.08 -11.51
CA HIS A 132 12.27 -6.73 -12.07
C HIS A 132 12.07 -5.70 -10.95
N GLU A 133 12.48 -4.45 -11.15
CA GLU A 133 12.25 -3.42 -10.12
C GLU A 133 10.79 -2.93 -10.12
N GLU A 134 10.14 -3.02 -11.27
CA GLU A 134 8.77 -2.55 -11.49
C GLU A 134 7.79 -3.73 -11.56
N ILE A 135 6.62 -3.56 -10.94
CA ILE A 135 5.48 -4.48 -11.00
C ILE A 135 4.27 -3.69 -11.47
N GLY A 136 3.48 -4.25 -12.38
CA GLY A 136 2.25 -3.65 -12.91
C GLY A 136 2.47 -2.75 -14.13
N GLY A 137 1.47 -1.90 -14.38
CA GLY A 137 1.49 -0.86 -15.40
C GLY A 137 1.16 -1.28 -16.84
N CYS A 138 1.17 -0.27 -17.70
CA CYS A 138 0.99 -0.23 -19.16
C CYS A 138 1.61 -1.35 -20.00
N SER A 139 2.79 -1.76 -19.55
CA SER A 139 3.83 -2.32 -20.40
C SER A 139 3.74 -3.83 -20.56
N GLY A 140 2.67 -4.45 -20.06
CA GLY A 140 2.46 -5.90 -20.13
C GLY A 140 3.40 -6.69 -19.23
N GLY A 141 3.84 -6.08 -18.12
CA GLY A 141 4.63 -6.76 -17.09
C GLY A 141 3.78 -7.55 -16.12
N ALA A 142 4.43 -8.07 -15.07
CA ALA A 142 3.82 -8.82 -13.99
C ALA A 142 2.63 -8.08 -13.36
N ILE A 143 1.51 -8.78 -13.19
CA ILE A 143 0.25 -8.24 -12.66
C ILE A 143 0.21 -8.46 -11.14
N PRO A 144 0.14 -7.42 -10.29
CA PRO A 144 0.04 -7.59 -8.84
C PRO A 144 -1.28 -8.27 -8.42
N ILE A 145 -1.20 -9.18 -7.44
CA ILE A 145 -2.35 -9.78 -6.78
C ILE A 145 -2.22 -9.69 -5.26
N ASP A 146 -3.26 -9.20 -4.59
CA ASP A 146 -3.37 -9.15 -3.13
C ASP A 146 -4.43 -10.16 -2.68
N PHE A 147 -4.00 -11.27 -2.08
CA PHE A 147 -4.91 -12.32 -1.62
C PHE A 147 -5.76 -11.91 -0.42
N GLU A 148 -5.27 -10.99 0.42
CA GLU A 148 -5.96 -10.57 1.63
C GLU A 148 -7.06 -9.57 1.29
N LYS A 149 -6.74 -8.59 0.42
CA LYS A 149 -7.72 -7.63 -0.09
C LYS A 149 -8.60 -8.19 -1.20
N LYS A 150 -8.22 -9.34 -1.78
CA LYS A 150 -8.85 -9.96 -2.95
C LYS A 150 -8.90 -9.02 -4.16
N ILE A 151 -7.77 -8.36 -4.43
CA ILE A 151 -7.63 -7.40 -5.53
C ILE A 151 -6.60 -7.93 -6.52
N ILE A 152 -6.92 -7.79 -7.80
CA ILE A 152 -5.97 -7.94 -8.91
C ILE A 152 -5.84 -6.57 -9.56
N GLU A 153 -4.64 -6.02 -9.57
CA GLU A 153 -4.39 -4.71 -10.15
C GLU A 153 -4.13 -4.86 -11.64
N PHE A 154 -5.09 -4.38 -12.43
CA PHE A 154 -5.03 -4.40 -13.87
C PHE A 154 -4.79 -2.99 -14.42
N CYS A 155 -4.16 -3.01 -15.57
CA CYS A 155 -4.00 -1.91 -16.48
C CYS A 155 -4.91 -2.25 -17.68
#